data_AF-A0A927QIK0-F1
#
_entry.id   AF-A0A927QIK0-F1
#
_cell.length_a   1.000
_cell.length_b   1.000
_cell.length_c   1.000
_cell.angle_alpha   90.00
_cell.angle_beta   90.00
_cell.angle_gamma   90.00
#
_symmetry.space_group_name_H-M   'P 1'
#
loop_
_entity.id
_entity.type
_entity.pdbx_description
1 polymer ?
#
loop_
_entity_poly.entity_id
_entity_poly.type
_entity_poly.pdbx_seq_one_letter_code
_entity_poly.pdbx_strand_id
1 'polypeptide(L)' 'MDKQQAVQEAARAVIDHGGPDCLTDPHIPLNAMGAALTAGATHDDIAAEMKRQRNA' A
#
# COMPACT_ATOMS: atom_id res chain seq x y z
N MET A 1 -12.27 1.85 -9.16
CA MET A 1 -11.56 2.33 -7.96
C MET A 1 -10.72 3.50 -8.40
N ASP A 2 -10.72 4.59 -7.64
CA ASP A 2 -9.87 5.75 -7.95
C ASP A 2 -8.40 5.44 -7.63
N LYS A 3 -7.45 6.01 -8.39
CA LYS A 3 -6.02 5.77 -8.21
C LYS A 3 -5.59 6.14 -6.78
N GLN A 4 -6.07 7.28 -6.26
CA GLN A 4 -5.67 7.75 -4.94
C GLN A 4 -6.20 6.83 -3.84
N GLN A 5 -7.42 6.31 -4.00
CA GLN A 5 -7.96 5.31 -3.08
C GLN A 5 -7.13 4.02 -3.08
N ALA A 6 -6.76 3.51 -4.25
CA ALA A 6 -5.94 2.29 -4.36
C ALA A 6 -4.55 2.46 -3.71
N VAL A 7 -3.94 3.65 -3.86
CA VAL A 7 -2.67 4.00 -3.21
C VAL A 7 -2.81 4.02 -1.69
N GLN A 8 -3.89 4.59 -1.15
CA GLN A 8 -4.16 4.61 0.30
C GLN A 8 -4.34 3.21 0.86
N GLU A 9 -5.11 2.36 0.17
CA GLU A 9 -5.37 0.98 0.56
C GLU A 9 -4.08 0.14 0.52
N ALA A 10 -3.25 0.28 -0.53
CA ALA A 10 -1.96 -0.38 -0.63
C ALA A 10 -1.00 0.03 0.49
N ALA A 11 -0.86 1.33 0.73
CA ALA A 11 0.00 1.84 1.79
C ALA A 11 -0.45 1.35 3.17
N ARG A 12 -1.76 1.38 3.43
CA ARG A 12 -2.35 0.89 4.67
C ARG A 12 -2.08 -0.60 4.87
N ALA A 13 -2.32 -1.42 3.84
CA ALA A 13 -2.11 -2.85 3.89
C ALA A 13 -0.64 -3.22 4.19
N VAL A 14 0.32 -2.50 3.58
CA VAL A 14 1.75 -2.73 3.86
C VAL A 14 2.12 -2.31 5.28
N ILE A 15 1.57 -1.19 5.78
CA ILE A 15 1.80 -0.76 7.18
C ILE A 15 1.22 -1.78 8.16
N ASP A 16 -0.04 -2.18 7.98
CA ASP A 16 -0.74 -3.12 8.86
C ASP A 16 -0.11 -4.52 8.83
N HIS A 17 0.51 -4.91 7.72
CA HIS A 17 1.31 -6.14 7.62
C HIS A 17 2.61 -6.10 8.43
N GLY A 18 3.03 -4.93 8.94
CA GLY A 18 4.33 -4.76 9.59
C GLY A 18 5.46 -4.46 8.59
N GLY A 19 5.14 -4.12 7.34
CA GLY A 19 6.13 -3.88 6.30
C GLY A 19 7.02 -5.11 6.05
N PRO A 20 8.36 -4.98 6.10
CA PRO A 20 9.28 -6.07 5.81
C PRO A 20 9.27 -7.20 6.86
N ASP A 21 8.72 -6.96 8.06
CA ASP A 21 8.67 -7.96 9.13
C ASP A 21 7.60 -9.03 8.91
N CYS A 22 6.73 -8.85 7.90
CA CYS A 22 5.71 -9.81 7.47
C CYS A 22 4.88 -10.43 8.61
N LEU A 23 4.30 -9.59 9.46
CA LEU A 23 3.59 -9.99 10.68
C LEU A 23 2.22 -10.63 10.40
N THR A 24 1.66 -10.47 9.19
CA THR A 24 0.34 -10.98 8.80
C THR A 24 0.40 -11.75 7.48
N ASP A 25 -0.75 -12.05 6.86
CA ASP A 25 -0.80 -12.71 5.54
C ASP A 25 -0.22 -11.78 4.44
N PRO A 26 0.86 -12.20 3.73
CA PRO A 26 1.50 -11.39 2.69
C PRO A 26 0.63 -11.22 1.43
N HIS A 27 -0.40 -12.03 1.22
CA HIS A 27 -1.28 -11.88 0.07
C HIS A 27 -2.10 -10.58 0.13
N ILE A 28 -2.40 -10.10 1.33
CA ILE A 28 -3.15 -8.85 1.54
C ILE A 28 -2.40 -7.63 0.96
N PRO A 29 -1.16 -7.32 1.40
CA PRO A 29 -0.41 -6.20 0.82
C PRO A 29 -0.08 -6.42 -0.65
N LEU A 30 0.23 -7.64 -1.09
CA LEU A 30 0.52 -7.92 -2.50
C LEU A 30 -0.69 -7.65 -3.42
N ASN A 31 -1.89 -8.05 -3.01
CA ASN A 31 -3.11 -7.79 -3.77
C ASN A 31 -3.44 -6.30 -3.81
N ALA A 32 -3.30 -5.59 -2.69
CA ALA A 32 -3.54 -4.15 -2.61
C ALA A 32 -2.54 -3.36 -3.47
N MET A 33 -1.25 -3.73 -3.43
CA MET A 33 -0.23 -3.15 -4.31
C MET A 33 -0.52 -3.44 -5.79
N GLY A 34 -0.91 -4.67 -6.14
CA GLY A 34 -1.29 -5.02 -7.50
C GLY A 34 -2.47 -4.18 -8.03
N ALA A 35 -3.47 -3.93 -7.18
CA ALA A 35 -4.61 -3.06 -7.51
C ALA A 35 -4.16 -1.61 -7.74
N ALA A 36 -3.28 -1.06 -6.90
CA ALA A 36 -2.73 0.28 -7.07
C ALA A 36 -1.93 0.42 -8.37
N LEU A 37 -1.05 -0.54 -8.67
CA LEU A 37 -0.26 -0.55 -9.91
C LEU A 37 -1.16 -0.66 -11.15
N THR A 38 -2.22 -1.49 -11.09
CA THR A 38 -3.21 -1.60 -12.17
C THR A 38 -3.97 -0.29 -12.39
N ALA A 39 -4.20 0.48 -11.33
CA ALA A 39 -4.80 1.82 -11.40
C ALA A 39 -3.82 2.92 -11.87
N GLY A 40 -2.58 2.57 -12.25
CA GLY A 40 -1.57 3.50 -12.74
C GLY A 40 -0.78 4.21 -11.63
N ALA A 41 -0.77 3.66 -10.42
CA ALA A 41 0.15 4.10 -9.38
C ALA A 41 1.58 3.58 -9.62
N THR A 42 2.55 4.27 -9.08
CA THR A 42 3.94 3.79 -8.98
C THR A 42 4.22 3.26 -7.57
N HIS A 43 5.33 2.54 -7.41
CA HIS A 43 5.82 2.19 -6.08
C HIS A 43 6.15 3.43 -5.25
N ASP A 44 6.62 4.51 -5.89
CA ASP A 44 6.91 5.78 -5.22
C ASP A 44 5.65 6.45 -4.67
N ASP A 45 4.52 6.39 -5.41
CA ASP A 45 3.22 6.88 -4.95
C ASP A 45 2.81 6.17 -3.64
N ILE A 46 2.96 4.84 -3.61
CA ILE A 46 2.63 4.01 -2.44
C ILE A 46 3.59 4.31 -1.28
N ALA A 47 4.89 4.42 -1.54
CA ALA A 47 5.89 4.72 -0.52
C ALA A 47 5.71 6.12 0.10
N ALA A 48 5.39 7.13 -0.73
CA ALA A 48 5.07 8.47 -0.26
C ALA A 48 3.83 8.47 0.65
N GLU A 49 2.80 7.72 0.26
CA GLU A 49 1.59 7.56 1.07
C GLU A 49 1.85 6.81 2.37
N MET A 50 2.67 5.75 2.35
CA MET A 50 3.07 5.05 3.58
C MET A 50 3.78 6.00 4.56
N LYS A 51 4.67 6.86 4.05
CA LYS A 51 5.35 7.87 4.86
C LYS A 51 4.36 8.89 5.44
N ARG A 52 3.36 9.31 4.67
CA ARG A 52 2.29 10.20 5.14
C ARG A 52 1.49 9.56 6.26
N GLN A 53 1.06 8.31 6.10
CA GLN A 53 0.23 7.59 7.08
C GLN A 53 0.98 7.27 8.38
N ARG A 54 2.29 6.99 8.32
CA ARG A 54 3.11 6.75 9.53
C ARG A 54 3.34 8.01 10.38
N ASN A 55 3.25 9.19 9.77
CA ASN A 55 3.48 10.48 10.41
C ASN A 55 2.18 11.22 10.78
N ALA A 56 1.02 10.63 10.48
CA ALA A 56 -0.30 11.15 10.81
C ALA A 56 -0.77 10.61 12.18
#